data_AF-A0A935DQQ2-F1
#
_entry.id   AF-A0A935DQQ2-F1
#
_cell.length_a   1.000
_cell.length_b   1.000
_cell.length_c   1.000
_cell.angle_alpha   90.00
_cell.angle_beta   90.00
_cell.angle_gamma   90.00
#
_symmetry.space_group_name_H-M   'P 1'
#
loop_
_entity.id
_entity.type
_entity.pdbx_description
1 polymer ?
#
loop_
_entity_poly.entity_id
_entity_poly.type
_entity_poly.pdbx_seq_one_letter_code
_entity_poly.pdbx_strand_id
1 'polypeptide(L)'
;MTSSLGQPTVQLPRTTKGKRPSFFDDPSLDQMMTFLLELAAEVSVLRARQDTVERLLDEHGSVTRAAIESYQPPADVQLERAAWNDAYLKRVLRIHTADK
;
A
#
# COMPACT_ATOMS: atom_id res chain seq x y z
N MET A 1 -28.67 41.94 41.69
CA MET A 1 -28.22 42.42 40.37
C MET A 1 -27.60 41.24 39.63
N THR A 2 -28.13 41.01 38.42
CA THR A 2 -27.61 40.21 37.30
C THR A 2 -27.25 38.74 37.53
N SER A 3 -28.25 37.92 37.21
CA SER A 3 -28.22 36.49 36.85
C SER A 3 -27.11 36.13 35.86
N SER A 4 -26.33 35.09 36.19
CA SER A 4 -25.48 34.37 35.24
C SER A 4 -26.38 33.50 34.35
N LEU A 5 -26.57 33.92 33.11
CA LEU A 5 -27.28 33.12 32.10
C LEU A 5 -26.42 31.89 31.76
N GLY A 6 -26.84 30.73 32.26
CA GLY A 6 -26.27 29.44 31.88
C GLY A 6 -26.36 29.26 30.37
N GLN A 7 -25.21 29.18 29.71
CA GLN A 7 -25.11 28.92 28.29
C GLN A 7 -25.72 27.54 28.00
N PRO A 8 -26.62 27.39 27.00
CA PRO A 8 -27.13 26.08 26.63
C PRO A 8 -25.96 25.25 26.08
N THR A 9 -25.72 24.09 26.68
CA THR A 9 -24.76 23.11 26.18
C THR A 9 -25.23 22.59 24.82
N VAL A 10 -24.70 23.17 23.74
CA VAL A 10 -24.98 22.75 22.37
C VAL A 10 -24.31 21.40 22.14
N GLN A 11 -25.11 20.32 22.13
CA GLN A 11 -24.64 19.01 21.69
C GLN A 11 -24.71 18.95 20.16
N LEU A 12 -23.55 18.99 19.52
CA LEU A 12 -23.44 18.83 18.08
C LEU A 12 -23.67 17.35 17.72
N PRO A 13 -24.60 17.03 16.80
CA PRO A 13 -24.80 15.65 16.36
C PRO A 13 -23.52 15.14 15.68
N ARG A 14 -22.92 14.09 16.25
CA ARG A 14 -21.69 13.44 15.77
C ARG A 14 -21.98 12.45 14.64
N THR A 15 -22.87 12.80 13.72
CA THR A 15 -23.22 11.95 12.57
C THR A 15 -22.59 12.56 11.33
N THR A 16 -21.74 11.82 10.63
CA THR A 16 -21.25 12.20 9.30
C THR A 16 -22.44 12.20 8.34
N LYS A 17 -22.84 13.39 7.84
CA LYS A 17 -23.96 13.54 6.90
C LYS A 17 -23.60 13.16 5.45
N GLY A 18 -22.32 12.93 5.16
CA GLY A 18 -21.85 12.56 3.82
C GLY A 18 -21.98 11.06 3.56
N LYS A 19 -22.72 10.68 2.51
CA LYS A 19 -22.60 9.34 1.93
C LYS A 19 -21.19 9.17 1.35
N ARG A 20 -20.64 7.94 1.39
CA ARG A 20 -19.38 7.64 0.73
C ARG A 20 -19.50 8.00 -0.76
N PRO A 21 -18.57 8.78 -1.34
CA PRO A 21 -18.60 9.08 -2.76
C PRO A 21 -18.57 7.78 -3.58
N SER A 22 -19.44 7.67 -4.56
CA SER A 22 -19.42 6.65 -5.61
C SER A 22 -19.15 7.34 -6.93
N PHE A 23 -18.24 6.80 -7.73
CA PHE A 23 -17.81 7.41 -8.98
C PHE A 23 -18.29 6.65 -10.22
N PHE A 24 -18.55 5.35 -10.08
CA PHE A 24 -19.01 4.48 -11.16
C PHE A 24 -20.40 3.91 -10.89
N ASP A 25 -21.09 3.55 -11.97
CA ASP A 25 -22.41 2.90 -11.89
C ASP A 25 -22.33 1.49 -11.28
N ASP A 26 -21.23 0.76 -11.53
CA ASP A 26 -20.94 -0.51 -10.87
C ASP A 26 -20.11 -0.27 -9.61
N PRO A 27 -20.66 -0.50 -8.39
CA PRO A 27 -19.94 -0.34 -7.13
C PRO A 27 -18.68 -1.22 -7.04
N SER A 28 -18.61 -2.32 -7.80
CA SER A 28 -17.44 -3.19 -7.84
C SER A 28 -16.21 -2.48 -8.41
N LEU A 29 -16.40 -1.51 -9.32
CA LEU A 29 -15.31 -0.72 -9.88
C LEU A 29 -14.76 0.26 -8.84
N ASP A 30 -15.62 0.94 -8.08
CA ASP A 30 -15.19 1.81 -6.98
C ASP A 30 -14.41 1.02 -5.91
N GLN A 31 -14.85 -0.21 -5.62
CA GLN A 31 -14.16 -1.10 -4.69
C GLN A 31 -12.79 -1.55 -5.23
N MET A 32 -12.70 -1.92 -6.50
CA MET A 32 -11.45 -2.29 -7.15
C MET A 32 -10.45 -1.12 -7.17
N MET A 33 -10.92 0.09 -7.46
CA MET A 33 -10.09 1.30 -7.40
C MET A 33 -9.61 1.59 -5.98
N THR A 34 -10.45 1.36 -4.97
CA THR A 34 -10.05 1.47 -3.56
C THR A 34 -8.89 0.50 -3.26
N PHE A 35 -9.01 -0.78 -3.64
CA PHE A 35 -7.94 -1.76 -3.44
C PHE A 35 -6.65 -1.38 -4.18
N LEU A 36 -6.76 -0.85 -5.40
CA LEU A 36 -5.59 -0.41 -6.16
C LEU A 36 -4.88 0.77 -5.47
N LEU A 37 -5.63 1.74 -4.96
CA LEU A 37 -5.08 2.89 -4.23
C LEU A 37 -4.42 2.45 -2.92
N GLU A 38 -5.05 1.55 -2.17
CA GLU A 38 -4.47 0.97 -0.95
C GLU A 38 -3.16 0.24 -1.26
N LEU A 39 -3.15 -0.61 -2.30
CA LEU A 39 -1.94 -1.30 -2.73
C LEU A 39 -0.84 -0.32 -3.18
N ALA A 40 -1.19 0.73 -3.93
CA ALA A 40 -0.24 1.74 -4.36
C ALA A 40 0.38 2.50 -3.18
N ALA A 41 -0.42 2.80 -2.15
CA ALA A 41 0.06 3.40 -0.91
C ALA A 41 1.07 2.48 -0.21
N GLU A 42 0.76 1.20 -0.05
CA GLU A 42 1.68 0.22 0.55
C GLU A 42 2.98 0.06 -0.26
N VAL A 43 2.90 0.01 -1.59
CA VAL A 43 4.09 -0.03 -2.46
C VAL A 43 4.94 1.23 -2.30
N SER A 44 4.34 2.40 -2.12
CA SER A 44 5.07 3.65 -1.89
C SER A 44 5.86 3.61 -0.57
N VAL A 45 5.27 3.06 0.49
CA VAL A 45 5.92 2.88 1.80
C VAL A 45 7.08 1.89 1.69
N LEU A 46 6.88 0.77 0.99
CA LEU A 46 7.94 -0.21 0.75
C LEU A 46 9.12 0.41 -0.03
N ARG A 47 8.86 1.21 -1.06
CA ARG A 47 9.91 1.93 -1.79
C ARG A 47 10.67 2.93 -0.92
N ALA A 48 9.98 3.70 -0.08
CA ALA A 48 10.63 4.64 0.83
C ALA A 48 11.52 3.91 1.85
N ARG A 49 11.04 2.78 2.38
CA ARG A 49 11.85 1.93 3.27
C ARG A 49 13.06 1.35 2.54
N GLN A 50 12.91 0.90 1.29
CA GLN A 50 14.02 0.41 0.49
C GLN A 50 15.08 1.49 0.24
N ASP A 51 14.68 2.70 -0.17
CA ASP A 51 15.60 3.84 -0.33
C ASP A 51 16.35 4.15 0.97
N THR A 52 15.66 4.07 2.12
CA THR A 52 16.31 4.25 3.44
C THR A 52 17.38 3.19 3.68
N VAL A 53 17.08 1.91 3.40
CA VAL A 53 18.04 0.81 3.54
C VAL A 53 19.24 1.01 2.63
N GLU A 54 19.02 1.35 1.37
CA GLU A 54 20.08 1.59 0.40
C GLU A 54 20.98 2.76 0.81
N ARG A 55 20.41 3.84 1.35
CA ARG A 55 21.19 4.98 1.88
C ARG A 55 22.05 4.60 3.08
N LEU A 56 21.49 3.87 4.04
CA LEU A 56 22.24 3.43 5.23
C LEU A 56 23.38 2.48 4.84
N LEU A 57 23.17 1.62 3.84
CA LEU A 57 24.22 0.75 3.30
C LEU A 57 25.30 1.54 2.55
N ASP A 58 24.92 2.58 1.81
CA ASP A 58 25.84 3.46 1.07
C ASP A 58 26.69 4.32 2.02
N GLU A 59 26.11 4.78 3.13
CA GLU A 59 26.79 5.65 4.12
C GLU A 59 27.67 4.86 5.10
N HIS A 60 27.21 3.69 5.56
CA HIS A 60 27.84 2.97 6.68
C HIS A 60 28.27 1.54 6.34
N GLY A 61 27.90 1.03 5.18
CA GLY A 61 28.17 -0.35 4.76
C GLY A 61 29.19 -0.44 3.63
N SER A 62 29.24 -1.61 3.00
CA SER A 62 30.09 -1.89 1.85
C SER A 62 29.33 -1.93 0.52
N VAL A 63 27.99 -1.79 0.56
CA VAL A 63 27.13 -1.87 -0.63
C VAL A 63 26.71 -0.46 -1.02
N THR A 64 27.22 0.02 -2.14
CA THR A 64 26.87 1.36 -2.65
C THR A 64 25.64 1.31 -3.54
N ARG A 65 24.92 2.43 -3.64
CA ARG A 65 23.79 2.55 -4.58
C ARG A 65 24.23 2.32 -6.02
N ALA A 66 25.41 2.81 -6.41
CA ALA A 66 25.99 2.55 -7.73
C ALA A 66 26.28 1.07 -7.98
N ALA A 67 26.73 0.32 -6.96
CA ALA A 67 26.92 -1.12 -7.06
C ALA A 67 25.59 -1.88 -7.23
N ILE A 68 24.52 -1.44 -6.55
CA ILE A 68 23.17 -2.01 -6.72
C ILE A 68 22.68 -1.79 -8.16
N GLU A 69 22.76 -0.56 -8.68
CA GLU A 69 22.30 -0.22 -10.05
C GLU A 69 23.08 -0.94 -11.16
N SER A 70 24.36 -1.21 -10.92
CA SER A 70 25.23 -1.91 -11.90
C SER A 70 25.26 -3.43 -11.70
N TYR A 71 24.58 -3.96 -10.68
CA TYR A 71 24.63 -5.38 -10.35
C TYR A 71 24.01 -6.23 -11.45
N GLN A 72 24.84 -7.10 -12.04
CA GLN A 72 24.39 -8.14 -12.95
C GLN A 72 24.39 -9.48 -12.22
N PRO A 73 23.21 -10.04 -11.90
CA PRO A 73 23.13 -11.33 -11.23
C PRO A 73 23.72 -12.45 -12.11
N PRO A 74 24.54 -13.34 -11.55
CA PRO A 74 25.03 -14.52 -12.25
C PRO A 74 23.88 -15.48 -12.60
N ALA A 75 24.16 -16.43 -13.50
CA ALA A 75 23.14 -17.29 -14.10
C ALA A 75 22.36 -18.13 -13.07
N ASP A 76 23.01 -18.60 -12.02
CA ASP A 76 22.42 -19.34 -10.90
C ASP A 76 21.40 -18.48 -10.12
N VAL A 77 21.76 -17.24 -9.78
CA VAL A 77 20.86 -16.30 -9.10
C VAL A 77 19.66 -15.94 -9.98
N GLN A 78 19.87 -15.81 -11.29
CA GLN A 78 18.77 -15.58 -12.24
C GLN A 78 17.80 -16.76 -12.31
N LEU A 79 18.32 -17.99 -12.27
CA LEU A 79 17.49 -19.20 -12.24
C LEU A 79 16.67 -19.29 -10.94
N GLU A 80 17.26 -18.97 -9.78
CA GLU A 80 16.51 -18.89 -8.52
C GLU A 80 15.39 -17.86 -8.58
N ARG A 81 15.65 -16.66 -9.11
CA ARG A 81 14.64 -15.61 -9.28
C ARG A 81 13.52 -16.06 -10.22
N ALA A 82 13.85 -16.71 -11.33
CA ALA A 82 12.87 -17.24 -12.27
C ALA A 82 11.97 -18.30 -11.62
N ALA A 83 12.56 -19.23 -10.85
CA ALA A 83 11.82 -20.25 -10.12
C ALA A 83 10.90 -19.64 -9.05
N TRP A 84 11.38 -18.63 -8.32
CA TRP A 84 10.57 -17.92 -7.34
C TRP A 84 9.40 -17.17 -8.01
N ASN A 85 9.65 -16.47 -9.13
CA ASN A 85 8.64 -15.74 -9.89
C ASN A 85 7.55 -16.69 -10.44
N ASP A 86 7.96 -17.82 -11.02
CA ASP A 86 7.02 -18.84 -11.52
C ASP A 86 6.12 -19.37 -10.38
N ALA A 87 6.73 -19.71 -9.24
CA ALA A 87 5.98 -20.16 -8.06
C ALA A 87 5.03 -19.07 -7.53
N TYR A 88 5.45 -17.80 -7.56
CA TYR A 88 4.64 -16.67 -7.15
C TYR A 88 3.43 -16.48 -8.08
N LEU A 89 3.64 -16.45 -9.39
CA LEU A 89 2.57 -16.31 -10.38
C LEU A 89 1.55 -17.45 -10.28
N LYS A 90 2.01 -18.69 -10.11
CA LYS A 90 1.12 -19.85 -9.88
C LYS A 90 0.24 -19.69 -8.66
N ARG A 91 0.72 -19.05 -7.58
CA ARG A 91 -0.10 -18.80 -6.38
C ARG A 91 -1.11 -17.69 -6.60
N VAL A 92 -0.68 -16.57 -7.20
CA VAL A 92 -1.54 -15.37 -7.39
C VAL A 92 -2.60 -15.60 -8.46
N LEU A 93 -2.25 -16.28 -9.54
CA LEU A 93 -3.16 -16.55 -10.67
C LEU A 93 -3.96 -17.84 -10.48
N ARG A 94 -3.87 -18.48 -9.30
CA ARG A 94 -4.66 -19.66 -9.01
C ARG A 94 -6.14 -19.28 -9.05
N ILE A 95 -6.89 -19.92 -9.94
CA ILE A 95 -8.34 -19.78 -9.98
C ILE A 95 -8.92 -20.44 -8.72
N HIS A 96 -9.57 -19.65 -7.89
CA HIS A 96 -10.39 -20.14 -6.79
C HIS A 96 -11.80 -20.38 -7.33
N THR A 97 -12.13 -21.63 -7.63
CA THR A 97 -13.53 -22.00 -7.91
C THR A 97 -14.32 -21.87 -6.62
N ALA A 98 -15.48 -21.21 -6.66
CA ALA A 98 -16.40 -21.23 -5.54
C ALA A 98 -16.80 -22.70 -5.27
N ASP A 99 -16.68 -23.14 -4.01
CA ASP A 99 -17.31 -24.39 -3.58
C ASP A 99 -18.82 -24.25 -3.83
N LYS A 100 -19.39 -25.26 -4.51
CA LYS A 100 -20.82 -25.33 -4.80
C LYS A 100 -21.63 -25.58 -3.54
#